data_AF-A0A0N4UNT1-F1
#
_entry.id   AF-A0A0N4UNT1-F1
#
_cell.length_a   1.000
_cell.length_b   1.000
_cell.length_c   1.000
_cell.angle_alpha   90.00
_cell.angle_beta   90.00
_cell.angle_gamma   90.00
#
_symmetry.space_group_name_H-M   'P 1'
#
loop_
_entity.id
_entity.type
_entity.pdbx_description
1 polymer ?
#
loop_
_entity_poly.entity_id
_entity_poly.type
_entity_poly.pdbx_seq_one_letter_code
_entity_poly.pdbx_strand_id
1 'polypeptide(L)'
;MSPNPPSLQIQYCYRPIRTAARPEPPVSACRDVDPDCSRIFYLSPQDRKNNLNESMDYRISSRCYKKDFLHFAIKRCPSTCAFCCKLPQFDCSDGSFLLLPF
;
A
#
# COMPACT_ATOMS: atom_id res chain seq x y z
N MET A 1 21.99 -4.12 -13.95
CA MET A 1 20.92 -3.54 -13.11
C MET A 1 19.58 -3.87 -13.76
N SER A 2 18.61 -4.42 -13.02
CA SER A 2 17.27 -4.65 -13.57
C SER A 2 16.59 -3.29 -13.79
N PRO A 3 15.93 -3.04 -14.92
CA PRO A 3 15.25 -1.77 -15.17
C PRO A 3 14.24 -1.49 -14.05
N ASN A 4 14.12 -0.21 -13.69
CA ASN A 4 13.13 0.23 -12.72
C ASN A 4 11.73 -0.17 -13.21
N PRO A 5 10.91 -0.78 -12.36
CA PRO A 5 9.56 -1.18 -12.76
C PRO A 5 8.70 0.07 -13.02
N PRO A 6 7.73 0.00 -13.95
CA PRO A 6 6.76 1.07 -14.11
C PRO A 6 5.93 1.21 -12.84
N SER A 7 5.44 2.42 -12.59
CA SER A 7 4.43 2.67 -11.56
C SER A 7 3.04 2.42 -12.11
N LEU A 8 2.12 1.99 -11.25
CA LEU A 8 0.71 1.78 -11.57
C LEU A 8 -0.17 2.34 -10.45
N GLN A 9 -1.42 2.66 -10.77
CA GLN A 9 -2.42 3.03 -9.77
C GLN A 9 -2.73 1.82 -8.87
N ILE A 10 -2.97 2.07 -7.59
CA ILE A 10 -3.39 1.02 -6.65
C ILE A 10 -4.70 0.36 -7.11
N GLN A 11 -4.78 -0.97 -6.97
CA GLN A 11 -5.92 -1.80 -7.39
C GLN A 11 -6.60 -2.47 -6.20
N TYR A 12 -5.92 -2.53 -5.06
CA TYR A 12 -6.40 -3.09 -3.80
C TYR A 12 -6.22 -2.07 -2.68
N CYS A 13 -6.91 -2.29 -1.56
CA CYS A 13 -6.81 -1.44 -0.38
C CYS A 13 -6.98 0.04 -0.72
N TYR A 14 -7.99 0.37 -1.54
CA TYR A 14 -8.23 1.75 -1.93
C TYR A 14 -9.67 2.15 -1.69
N ARG A 15 -9.85 3.44 -1.51
CA ARG A 15 -11.12 4.14 -1.48
C ARG A 15 -11.06 5.31 -2.48
N PRO A 16 -12.14 5.58 -3.22
CA PRO A 16 -12.24 6.81 -4.01
C PRO A 16 -12.41 8.03 -3.09
N ILE A 17 -11.53 9.02 -3.21
CA ILE A 17 -11.67 10.34 -2.62
C ILE A 17 -11.87 11.35 -3.75
N ARG A 18 -13.07 11.94 -3.85
CA ARG A 18 -13.53 12.71 -5.01
C ARG A 18 -13.47 11.86 -6.29
N THR A 19 -12.37 11.93 -7.03
CA THR A 19 -12.12 11.20 -8.28
C THR A 19 -10.84 10.38 -8.26
N ALA A 20 -10.08 10.40 -7.15
CA ALA A 20 -8.78 9.74 -7.05
C ALA A 20 -8.86 8.48 -6.16
N ALA A 21 -8.21 7.39 -6.59
CA ALA A 21 -8.02 6.20 -5.77
C ALA A 21 -6.92 6.43 -4.74
N ARG A 22 -7.27 6.35 -3.45
CA ARG A 22 -6.37 6.60 -2.32
C ARG A 22 -6.31 5.38 -1.39
N PRO A 23 -5.15 5.09 -0.76
CA PRO A 23 -5.01 3.93 0.11
C PRO A 23 -5.97 4.00 1.30
N GLU A 24 -6.69 2.91 1.55
CA GLU A 24 -7.53 2.71 2.71
C GLU A 24 -7.23 1.31 3.31
N PRO A 25 -6.72 1.24 4.55
CA PRO A 25 -6.32 2.36 5.39
C PRO A 25 -5.11 3.11 4.78
N PRO A 26 -4.81 4.36 5.21
CA PRO A 26 -3.67 5.10 4.70
C PRO A 26 -2.37 4.33 4.89
N VAL A 27 -1.38 4.53 4.02
CA VAL A 27 -0.10 3.78 4.06
C VAL A 27 0.67 3.95 5.37
N SER A 28 0.41 5.02 6.13
CA SER A 28 0.97 5.26 7.46
C SER A 28 0.34 4.42 8.57
N ALA A 29 -0.78 3.75 8.31
CA ALA A 29 -1.47 2.90 9.29
C ALA A 29 -0.74 1.58 9.55
N CYS A 30 0.20 1.20 8.68
CA CYS A 30 1.10 0.07 8.88
C CYS A 30 2.54 0.48 8.57
N ARG A 31 3.48 -0.43 8.86
CA ARG A 31 4.91 -0.20 8.60
C ARG A 31 5.50 -1.36 7.82
N ASP A 32 6.50 -1.03 7.02
CA ASP A 32 7.35 -2.04 6.42
C ASP A 32 8.22 -2.71 7.49
N VAL A 33 8.46 -4.00 7.33
CA VAL A 33 9.31 -4.81 8.21
C VAL A 33 10.69 -5.00 7.59
N ASP A 34 10.77 -5.00 6.26
CA ASP A 34 12.03 -5.21 5.54
C ASP A 34 12.64 -3.87 5.11
N PRO A 35 13.94 -3.62 5.38
CA PRO A 35 14.59 -2.35 5.05
C PRO A 35 14.79 -2.15 3.54
N ASP A 36 14.72 -3.22 2.73
CA ASP A 36 14.94 -3.18 1.29
C ASP A 36 13.66 -2.88 0.47
N CYS A 37 12.52 -2.65 1.12
CA CYS A 37 11.24 -2.41 0.44
C CYS A 37 11.33 -1.32 -0.63
N SER A 38 11.99 -0.19 -0.35
CA SER A 38 12.14 0.91 -1.31
C SER A 38 13.02 0.56 -2.52
N ARG A 39 13.97 -0.36 -2.34
CA ARG A 39 14.88 -0.85 -3.38
C ARG A 39 14.20 -1.90 -4.27
N ILE A 40 13.47 -2.83 -3.65
CA ILE A 40 12.76 -3.91 -4.34
C ILE A 40 11.58 -3.34 -5.13
N PHE A 41 10.78 -2.48 -4.48
CA PHE A 41 9.58 -1.83 -5.01
C PHE A 41 9.84 -0.37 -5.35
N TYR A 42 10.91 -0.12 -6.09
CA TYR A 42 11.26 1.23 -6.53
C TYR A 42 10.07 1.95 -7.16
N LEU A 43 9.90 3.20 -6.74
CA LEU A 43 8.95 4.16 -7.27
C LEU A 43 9.72 5.43 -7.65
N SER A 44 9.34 6.12 -8.71
CA SER A 44 10.05 7.33 -9.13
C SER A 44 9.91 8.47 -8.10
N PRO A 45 10.88 9.39 -7.98
CA PRO A 45 10.72 10.58 -7.13
C PRO A 45 9.47 11.40 -7.48
N GLN A 46 9.12 11.47 -8.76
CA GLN A 46 7.94 12.19 -9.23
C GLN A 46 6.65 11.53 -8.75
N ASP A 47 6.54 10.20 -8.85
CA ASP A 47 5.37 9.47 -8.36
C ASP A 47 5.25 9.58 -6.83
N ARG A 48 6.38 9.52 -6.10
CA ARG A 48 6.37 9.76 -4.64
C ARG A 48 5.83 11.15 -4.30
N LYS A 49 6.24 12.18 -5.04
CA LYS A 49 5.74 13.54 -4.87
C LYS A 49 4.25 13.64 -5.19
N ASN A 50 3.82 13.04 -6.30
CA ASN A 50 2.40 13.01 -6.71
C ASN A 50 1.53 12.29 -5.68
N ASN A 51 2.03 11.22 -5.06
CA ASN A 51 1.33 10.49 -4.01
C ASN A 51 1.00 11.35 -2.78
N LEU A 52 1.73 12.44 -2.52
CA LEU A 52 1.42 13.40 -1.46
C LEU A 52 0.20 14.27 -1.79
N ASN A 53 -0.20 14.36 -3.06
CA ASN A 53 -1.37 15.12 -3.48
C ASN A 53 -2.62 14.22 -3.47
N GLU A 54 -3.58 14.52 -2.59
CA GLU A 54 -4.83 13.77 -2.46
C GLU A 54 -5.77 13.89 -3.66
N SER A 55 -5.57 14.88 -4.54
CA SER A 55 -6.33 14.99 -5.79
C SER A 55 -5.83 14.06 -6.89
N MET A 56 -4.73 13.33 -6.66
CA MET A 56 -4.12 12.42 -7.61
C MET A 56 -4.25 10.96 -7.16
N ASP A 57 -4.43 10.08 -8.14
CA ASP A 57 -4.39 8.64 -7.92
C ASP A 57 -3.07 8.22 -7.29
N TYR A 58 -3.15 7.41 -6.24
CA TYR A 58 -1.97 6.89 -5.57
C TYR A 58 -1.33 5.80 -6.44
N ARG A 59 -0.02 5.91 -6.66
CA ARG A 59 0.75 4.98 -7.48
C ARG A 59 1.74 4.17 -6.65
N ILE A 60 1.94 2.92 -7.03
CA ILE A 60 2.94 2.02 -6.45
C ILE A 60 3.76 1.36 -7.55
N SER A 61 4.83 0.66 -7.16
CA SER A 61 5.60 -0.17 -8.08
C SER A 61 4.75 -1.30 -8.63
N SER A 62 4.78 -1.52 -9.95
CA SER A 62 4.13 -2.69 -10.57
C SER A 62 4.62 -4.03 -10.03
N ARG A 63 5.81 -4.08 -9.42
CA ARG A 63 6.31 -5.28 -8.75
C ARG A 63 5.46 -5.68 -7.54
N CYS A 64 4.75 -4.76 -6.89
CA CYS A 64 3.87 -5.09 -5.76
C CYS A 64 2.79 -6.12 -6.15
N TYR A 65 2.41 -6.19 -7.43
CA TYR A 65 1.41 -7.13 -7.94
C TYR A 65 1.99 -8.31 -8.72
N LYS A 66 3.31 -8.40 -8.86
CA LYS A 66 3.93 -9.58 -9.47
C LYS A 66 3.84 -10.76 -8.54
N LYS A 67 3.42 -11.92 -9.06
CA LYS A 67 3.22 -13.17 -8.30
C LYS A 67 4.42 -13.50 -7.40
N ASP A 68 5.64 -13.38 -7.91
CA ASP A 68 6.89 -13.70 -7.20
C ASP A 68 7.16 -12.76 -6.01
N PHE A 69 6.57 -11.57 -6.00
CA PHE A 69 6.76 -10.56 -4.96
C PHE A 69 5.51 -10.35 -4.10
N LEU A 70 4.32 -10.76 -4.53
CA LEU A 70 3.05 -10.39 -3.90
C LEU A 70 3.00 -10.79 -2.42
N HIS A 71 3.39 -12.03 -2.09
CA HIS A 71 3.40 -12.50 -0.72
C HIS A 71 4.43 -11.75 0.15
N PHE A 72 5.60 -11.45 -0.42
CA PHE A 72 6.61 -10.63 0.24
C PHE A 72 6.11 -9.19 0.44
N ALA A 73 5.47 -8.59 -0.57
CA ALA A 73 4.89 -7.25 -0.52
C ALA A 73 3.87 -7.14 0.61
N ILE A 74 2.96 -8.11 0.75
CA ILE A 74 1.95 -8.11 1.81
C ILE A 74 2.59 -8.29 3.19
N LYS A 75 3.51 -9.24 3.36
CA LYS A 75 4.04 -9.58 4.70
C LYS A 75 5.20 -8.71 5.17
N ARG A 76 5.97 -8.12 4.25
CA ARG A 76 7.22 -7.43 4.55
C ARG A 76 7.22 -5.96 4.15
N CYS A 77 6.47 -5.60 3.11
CA CYS A 77 6.41 -4.24 2.58
C CYS A 77 4.98 -3.67 2.47
N PRO A 78 4.09 -3.87 3.46
CA PRO A 78 2.69 -3.50 3.33
C PRO A 78 2.47 -1.99 3.23
N SER A 79 3.35 -1.16 3.80
CA SER A 79 3.25 0.29 3.66
C SER A 79 3.71 0.73 2.27
N THR A 80 4.89 0.29 1.84
CA THR A 80 5.45 0.59 0.52
C THR A 80 4.52 0.17 -0.63
N CYS A 81 3.86 -0.99 -0.51
CA CYS A 81 2.95 -1.51 -1.53
C CYS A 81 1.47 -1.18 -1.29
N ALA A 82 1.15 -0.31 -0.32
CA ALA A 82 -0.23 0.07 0.02
C ALA A 82 -1.15 -1.13 0.31
N PHE A 83 -0.62 -2.14 1.00
CA PHE A 83 -1.31 -3.35 1.42
C PHE A 83 -1.65 -3.39 2.91
N CYS A 84 -1.71 -2.24 3.59
CA CYS A 84 -2.11 -2.22 4.99
C CYS A 84 -3.45 -2.95 5.23
N CYS A 85 -4.44 -2.83 4.32
CA CYS A 85 -5.73 -3.53 4.45
C CYS A 85 -5.63 -5.07 4.37
N LYS A 86 -4.51 -5.62 3.92
CA LYS A 86 -4.27 -7.07 3.85
C LYS A 86 -3.65 -7.63 5.13
N LEU A 87 -3.33 -6.77 6.10
CA LEU A 87 -2.82 -7.24 7.38
C LEU A 87 -3.98 -7.62 8.31
N PRO A 88 -3.82 -8.65 9.17
CA PRO A 88 -4.91 -9.18 10.00
C PRO A 88 -5.60 -8.14 10.89
N GLN A 89 -4.88 -7.14 11.37
CA GLN A 89 -5.47 -6.09 12.22
C GLN A 89 -6.45 -5.16 11.49
N PHE A 90 -6.50 -5.23 10.14
CA PHE A 90 -7.46 -4.51 9.31
C PHE A 90 -8.48 -5.44 8.64
N ASP A 91 -8.40 -6.75 8.90
CA ASP A 91 -9.42 -7.69 8.46
C ASP A 91 -10.65 -7.50 9.35
N CYS A 92 -11.62 -6.70 8.89
CA CYS A 92 -12.91 -6.51 9.53
C CYS A 92 -13.79 -7.77 9.42
N SER A 93 -13.23 -8.95 9.65
CA SER A 93 -13.97 -10.17 9.95
C SER A 93 -14.55 -10.02 11.36
N ASP A 94 -15.73 -9.41 11.42
CA ASP A 94 -16.71 -9.46 12.51
C ASP A 94 -16.29 -9.00 13.92
N GLY A 95 -16.55 -7.71 14.19
CA GLY A 95 -17.54 -7.33 15.21
C GLY A 95 -17.24 -7.56 16.70
N SER A 96 -16.05 -8.04 17.07
CA SER A 96 -15.68 -8.29 18.47
C SER A 96 -14.68 -7.28 19.03
N PHE A 97 -14.76 -6.01 18.63
CA PHE A 97 -14.50 -4.95 19.61
C PHE A 97 -15.73 -4.89 20.50
N LEU A 98 -15.83 -5.91 21.37
CA LEU A 98 -16.67 -5.89 22.55
C LEU A 98 -16.57 -4.50 23.15
N LEU A 99 -17.69 -3.79 23.11
CA LEU A 99 -18.11 -2.78 24.06
C LEU A 99 -17.09 -2.67 25.19
N LEU A 100 -16.11 -1.79 25.05
CA LEU A 100 -15.37 -1.31 26.21
C LEU A 100 -16.41 -0.52 27.00
N PRO A 101 -16.89 -1.02 28.16
CA PRO A 101 -17.58 -0.13 29.06
C PRO A 101 -16.51 0.86 29.57
N PHE A 102 -16.89 2.12 29.52
CA PHE A 102 -16.17 3.25 30.07
C PHE A 102 -15.58 2.98 31.46
#